data_AF-A0A8S3GIH5-F1
#
_entry.id   AF-A0A8S3GIH5-F1
#
_cell.length_a   1.000
_cell.length_b   1.000
_cell.length_c   1.000
_cell.angle_alpha   90.00
_cell.angle_beta   90.00
_cell.angle_gamma   90.00
#
_symmetry.space_group_name_H-M   'P 1'
#
loop_
_entity.id
_entity.type
_entity.pdbx_description
1 polymer ?
#
loop_
_entity_poly.entity_id
_entity_poly.type
_entity_poly.pdbx_seq_one_letter_code
_entity_poly.pdbx_strand_id
1 'polypeptide(L)'
;MIENTNKSNSQIVRVCTFNLRRGDLDTGTPNEWGKRRPIVKKCVEHMQPTLIATQEGYPAQLKNVLDDLNESSKSWSWVGEEIEDWHTINAIFYRHDLFSLVTTKTFWFNDHPLTIGAAWGAKHSRGC
;
A
#
# COMPACT_ATOMS: atom_id res chain seq x y z
N MET A 1 39.49 -31.12 4.87
CA MET A 1 38.01 -31.15 4.90
C MET A 1 37.55 -29.77 4.50
N ILE A 2 36.88 -29.64 3.36
CA ILE A 2 36.39 -28.36 2.84
C ILE A 2 35.02 -28.15 3.48
N GLU A 3 34.87 -27.14 4.33
CA GLU A 3 33.56 -26.74 4.85
C GLU A 3 32.75 -26.11 3.72
N ASN A 4 31.69 -26.80 3.35
CA ASN A 4 30.75 -26.36 2.33
C ASN A 4 29.68 -25.47 2.99
N THR A 5 29.97 -24.18 3.16
CA THR A 5 29.01 -23.21 3.71
C THR A 5 28.15 -22.59 2.61
N ASN A 6 27.38 -23.41 1.91
CA ASN A 6 26.22 -22.93 1.15
C ASN A 6 25.07 -22.62 2.10
N LYS A 7 25.25 -21.56 2.91
CA LYS A 7 24.14 -20.94 3.63
C LYS A 7 23.37 -20.14 2.60
N SER A 8 22.24 -20.65 2.09
CA SER A 8 21.37 -19.81 1.27
C SER A 8 20.97 -18.61 2.13
N ASN A 9 21.40 -17.40 1.74
CA ASN A 9 20.94 -16.16 2.35
C ASN A 9 19.46 -16.00 1.99
N SER A 10 18.59 -16.64 2.77
CA SER A 10 17.15 -16.53 2.61
C SER A 10 16.75 -15.10 2.99
N GLN A 11 16.39 -14.31 1.97
CA GLN A 11 15.78 -13.01 2.17
C GLN A 11 14.30 -13.25 2.49
N ILE A 12 13.89 -12.97 3.73
CA ILE A 12 12.49 -13.12 4.14
C ILE A 12 11.70 -11.95 3.57
N VAL A 13 10.87 -12.21 2.57
CA VAL A 13 9.89 -11.25 2.06
C VAL A 13 8.59 -11.45 2.80
N ARG A 14 8.12 -10.40 3.48
CA ARG A 14 6.83 -10.41 4.15
C ARG A 14 5.89 -9.41 3.49
N VAL A 15 4.86 -9.94 2.85
CA VAL A 15 3.85 -9.17 2.13
C VAL A 15 2.60 -9.03 2.99
N CYS A 16 2.05 -7.82 3.04
CA CYS A 16 0.80 -7.51 3.70
C CYS A 16 -0.19 -6.92 2.70
N THR A 17 -1.47 -7.32 2.78
CA THR A 17 -2.58 -6.58 2.17
C THR A 17 -3.41 -5.94 3.27
N PHE A 18 -3.73 -4.65 3.14
CA PHE A 18 -4.43 -3.91 4.19
C PHE A 18 -5.35 -2.84 3.59
N ASN A 19 -6.67 -3.08 3.61
CA ASN A 19 -7.63 -2.04 3.32
C ASN A 19 -7.62 -1.01 4.47
N LEU A 20 -7.28 0.24 4.15
CA LEU A 20 -7.13 1.30 5.13
C LEU A 20 -8.45 1.95 5.54
N ARG A 21 -9.54 1.68 4.81
CA ARG A 21 -10.81 2.40 4.85
C ARG A 21 -10.63 3.90 4.58
N ARG A 22 -11.23 4.40 3.49
CA ARG A 22 -11.02 5.78 3.00
C ARG A 22 -11.19 6.82 4.11
N GLY A 23 -10.18 7.67 4.29
CA GLY A 23 -10.01 8.46 5.50
C GLY A 23 -11.07 9.55 5.79
N ASP A 24 -11.75 10.04 4.75
CA ASP A 24 -12.76 11.11 4.82
C ASP A 24 -14.20 10.59 5.07
N LEU A 25 -14.47 9.30 4.86
CA LEU A 25 -15.82 8.72 4.94
C LEU A 25 -16.41 8.68 6.35
N ASP A 26 -15.57 8.63 7.38
CA ASP A 26 -15.99 8.38 8.77
C ASP A 26 -15.74 9.61 9.67
N THR A 27 -15.61 10.81 9.08
CA THR A 27 -15.32 12.08 9.77
C THR A 27 -16.36 12.35 10.88
N GLY A 28 -15.89 12.68 12.09
CA GLY A 28 -16.74 12.95 13.26
C GLY A 28 -17.25 11.70 14.00
N THR A 29 -16.95 10.50 13.52
CA THR A 29 -17.34 9.24 14.19
C THR A 29 -16.21 8.71 15.09
N PRO A 30 -16.47 7.69 15.95
CA PRO A 30 -15.40 6.97 16.65
C PRO A 30 -14.40 6.28 15.70
N ASN A 31 -14.78 6.04 14.44
CA ASN A 31 -13.98 5.38 13.42
C ASN A 31 -13.28 6.36 12.46
N GLU A 32 -13.20 7.65 12.78
CA GLU A 32 -12.49 8.61 11.93
C GLU A 32 -10.99 8.28 11.77
N TRP A 33 -10.38 8.71 10.67
CA TRP A 33 -8.98 8.39 10.36
C TRP A 33 -8.00 8.80 11.47
N GLY A 34 -8.17 9.98 12.07
CA GLY A 34 -7.29 10.46 13.14
C GLY A 34 -7.22 9.51 14.33
N LYS A 35 -8.32 8.83 14.66
CA LYS A 35 -8.39 7.81 15.73
C LYS A 35 -7.84 6.46 15.27
N ARG A 36 -8.00 6.11 13.99
CA ARG A 36 -7.52 4.84 13.41
C ARG A 36 -6.02 4.84 13.12
N ARG A 37 -5.42 5.97 12.73
CA ARG A 37 -4.02 6.07 12.31
C ARG A 37 -3.04 5.45 13.33
N PRO A 38 -3.08 5.77 14.64
CA PRO A 38 -2.17 5.17 15.60
C PRO A 38 -2.33 3.65 15.74
N ILE A 39 -3.54 3.13 15.48
CA ILE A 39 -3.83 1.68 15.51
C ILE A 39 -3.25 1.01 14.26
N VAL A 40 -3.47 1.61 13.08
CA VAL A 40 -2.89 1.13 11.81
C VAL A 40 -1.36 1.06 11.91
N LYS A 41 -0.72 2.11 12.46
CA LYS A 41 0.73 2.12 12.72
C LYS A 41 1.16 0.91 13.56
N LYS A 42 0.52 0.69 14.71
CA LYS A 42 0.81 -0.46 15.59
C LYS A 42 0.60 -1.80 14.91
N CYS A 43 -0.44 -1.95 14.09
CA CYS A 43 -0.68 -3.16 13.31
C CYS A 43 0.47 -3.41 12.32
N VAL A 44 0.89 -2.38 11.59
CA VAL A 44 2.00 -2.48 10.63
C VAL A 44 3.31 -2.80 11.32
N GLU A 45 3.61 -2.13 12.43
CA GLU A 45 4.77 -2.44 13.28
C GLU A 45 4.73 -3.89 13.79
N HIS A 46 3.59 -4.40 14.22
CA HIS A 46 3.48 -5.79 14.67
C HIS A 46 3.68 -6.79 13.53
N MET A 47 3.15 -6.49 12.35
CA MET A 47 3.28 -7.38 11.18
C MET A 47 4.71 -7.47 10.66
N GLN A 48 5.55 -6.43 10.85
CA GLN A 48 6.91 -6.31 10.30
C GLN A 48 6.97 -6.59 8.78
N PRO A 49 6.11 -5.98 7.95
CA PRO A 49 6.11 -6.22 6.52
C PRO A 49 7.36 -5.63 5.86
N THR A 50 7.77 -6.22 4.75
CA THR A 50 8.75 -5.63 3.81
C THR A 50 8.07 -4.96 2.63
N LEU A 51 6.80 -5.31 2.38
CA LEU A 51 5.93 -4.75 1.34
C LEU A 51 4.48 -4.72 1.85
N ILE A 52 3.76 -3.62 1.59
CA ILE A 52 2.36 -3.44 1.99
C ILE A 52 1.55 -2.99 0.77
N ALA A 53 0.54 -3.74 0.37
CA ALA A 53 -0.46 -3.34 -0.61
C ALA A 53 -1.71 -2.84 0.11
N THR A 54 -2.07 -1.58 -0.08
CA THR A 54 -3.24 -0.99 0.55
C THR A 54 -4.40 -0.85 -0.43
N GLN A 55 -5.61 -0.82 0.12
CA GLN A 55 -6.82 -0.45 -0.60
C GLN A 55 -7.49 0.75 0.07
N GLU A 56 -8.29 1.49 -0.69
CA GLU A 56 -9.01 2.70 -0.24
C GLU A 56 -8.11 3.81 0.32
N GLY A 57 -6.84 3.86 -0.10
CA GLY A 57 -5.91 4.87 0.39
C GLY A 57 -6.30 6.28 -0.05
N TYR A 58 -6.80 7.12 0.86
CA TYR A 58 -7.00 8.54 0.57
C TYR A 58 -5.63 9.24 0.48
N PRO A 59 -5.38 10.21 -0.43
CA PRO A 59 -4.04 10.77 -0.63
C PRO A 59 -3.35 11.28 0.65
N ALA A 60 -4.07 12.06 1.47
CA ALA A 60 -3.54 12.55 2.75
C ALA A 60 -3.30 11.41 3.77
N GLN A 61 -4.13 10.37 3.74
CA GLN A 61 -4.02 9.17 4.59
C GLN A 61 -2.77 8.36 4.21
N LEU A 62 -2.48 8.19 2.91
CA LEU A 62 -1.27 7.51 2.45
C LEU A 62 0.00 8.27 2.80
N LYS A 63 -0.03 9.61 2.75
CA LYS A 63 1.07 10.43 3.26
C LYS A 63 1.31 10.18 4.75
N ASN A 64 0.24 10.11 5.56
CA ASN A 64 0.37 9.79 6.98
C ASN A 64 1.00 8.40 7.22
N VAL A 65 0.57 7.38 6.47
CA VAL A 65 1.16 6.03 6.55
C VAL A 65 2.63 6.04 6.15
N LEU A 66 3.00 6.77 5.09
CA LEU A 66 4.40 6.91 4.68
C LEU A 66 5.26 7.59 5.75
N ASP A 67 4.75 8.68 6.33
CA ASP A 67 5.42 9.41 7.42
C ASP A 67 5.63 8.46 8.62
N ASP A 68 4.61 7.71 9.03
CA ASP A 68 4.67 6.75 10.14
C ASP A 68 5.69 5.61 9.88
N LEU A 69 5.75 5.07 8.66
CA LEU A 69 6.71 4.03 8.26
C LEU A 69 8.16 4.54 8.28
N ASN A 70 8.35 5.80 7.88
CA ASN A 70 9.67 6.40 7.78
C ASN A 70 10.22 6.93 9.11
N GLU A 71 9.40 7.03 10.16
CA GLU A 71 9.90 7.28 11.52
C GLU A 71 10.86 6.18 11.99
N SER A 72 10.61 4.91 11.63
CA SER A 72 11.40 3.76 12.13
C SER A 72 12.64 3.42 11.29
N SER A 73 12.55 3.56 9.96
CA SER A 73 13.58 3.03 9.04
C SER A 73 14.05 4.02 7.97
N LYS A 74 13.28 5.09 7.72
CA LYS A 74 13.50 6.06 6.64
C LYS A 74 13.67 5.46 5.23
N SER A 75 13.28 4.21 5.02
CA SER A 75 13.53 3.48 3.78
C SER A 75 12.27 3.13 2.98
N TRP A 76 11.12 3.77 3.25
CA TRP A 76 9.86 3.45 2.58
C TRP A 76 9.52 4.42 1.46
N SER A 77 8.93 3.88 0.40
CA SER A 77 8.30 4.62 -0.70
C SER A 77 7.05 3.88 -1.16
N TRP A 78 6.19 4.50 -1.97
CA TRP A 78 5.03 3.83 -2.53
C TRP A 78 4.78 4.19 -3.99
N VAL A 79 4.08 3.30 -4.69
CA VAL A 79 3.56 3.48 -6.06
C VAL A 79 2.05 3.22 -6.09
N GLY A 80 1.39 3.72 -7.13
CA GLY A 80 -0.04 3.55 -7.38
C GLY A 80 -0.64 4.81 -7.98
N GLU A 81 -1.59 4.65 -8.89
CA GLU A 81 -2.32 5.77 -9.47
C GLU A 81 -3.67 5.98 -8.77
N GLU A 82 -4.16 7.21 -8.83
CA GLU A 82 -5.43 7.57 -8.23
C GLU A 82 -6.60 7.05 -9.06
N ILE A 83 -7.55 6.41 -8.40
CA ILE A 83 -8.88 6.12 -8.91
C ILE A 83 -9.67 7.42 -8.82
N GLU A 84 -9.59 8.27 -9.85
CA GLU A 84 -10.09 9.66 -9.84
C GLU A 84 -11.57 9.77 -9.41
N ASP A 85 -12.42 8.83 -9.83
CA ASP A 85 -13.85 8.85 -9.52
C ASP A 85 -14.21 8.41 -8.08
N TRP A 86 -13.25 7.86 -7.34
CA TRP A 86 -13.40 7.43 -5.96
C TRP A 86 -12.40 8.10 -5.00
N HIS A 87 -11.45 8.87 -5.54
CA HIS A 87 -10.40 9.59 -4.84
C HIS A 87 -9.63 8.68 -3.85
N THR A 88 -9.26 7.50 -4.34
CA THR A 88 -8.48 6.50 -3.61
C THR A 88 -7.35 5.98 -4.46
N ILE A 89 -6.27 5.55 -3.82
CA ILE A 89 -5.13 4.89 -4.47
C ILE A 89 -5.00 3.49 -3.85
N ASN A 90 -4.80 2.49 -4.71
CA ASN A 90 -4.35 1.16 -4.29
C ASN A 90 -2.82 1.17 -4.21
N ALA A 91 -2.27 1.66 -3.11
CA ALA A 91 -0.84 1.93 -3.00
C ALA A 91 -0.05 0.67 -2.65
N ILE A 92 1.11 0.49 -3.27
CA ILE A 92 2.09 -0.51 -2.87
C ILE A 92 3.26 0.20 -2.21
N PHE A 93 3.34 0.10 -0.88
CA PHE A 93 4.49 0.55 -0.09
C PHE A 93 5.57 -0.52 -0.11
N TYR A 94 6.81 -0.11 -0.34
CA TYR A 94 7.97 -1.00 -0.35
C TYR A 94 9.18 -0.34 0.31
N ARG A 95 10.07 -1.18 0.82
CA ARG A 95 11.36 -0.79 1.38
C ARG A 95 12.41 -0.65 0.29
N HIS A 96 12.86 0.57 -0.02
CA HIS A 96 13.87 0.81 -1.06
C HIS A 96 15.29 0.40 -0.65
N ASP A 97 15.50 0.04 0.61
CA ASP A 97 16.73 -0.62 1.07
C ASP A 97 16.73 -2.15 0.87
N LEU A 98 15.57 -2.73 0.51
CA LEU A 98 15.42 -4.16 0.17
C LEU A 98 15.05 -4.39 -1.29
N PHE A 99 14.35 -3.44 -1.92
CA PHE A 99 13.84 -3.56 -3.28
C PHE A 99 14.28 -2.38 -4.14
N SER A 100 14.64 -2.66 -5.38
CA SER A 100 14.79 -1.65 -6.42
C SER A 100 13.52 -1.63 -7.28
N LEU A 101 12.91 -0.46 -7.45
CA LEU A 101 11.78 -0.30 -8.35
C LEU A 101 12.29 -0.35 -9.79
N VAL A 102 11.95 -1.42 -10.51
CA VAL A 102 12.33 -1.58 -11.93
C VAL A 102 11.28 -0.98 -12.86
N THR A 103 10.00 -1.22 -12.56
CA THR A 103 8.86 -0.71 -13.32
C THR A 103 7.62 -0.68 -12.44
N THR A 104 6.66 0.18 -12.80
CA THR A 104 5.34 0.25 -12.17
C THR A 104 4.30 0.54 -13.25
N LYS A 105 3.09 0.01 -13.08
CA LYS A 105 1.98 0.22 -14.00
C LYS A 105 0.67 0.04 -13.24
N THR A 106 -0.29 0.92 -13.54
CA THR A 106 -1.69 0.72 -13.17
C THR A 106 -2.48 0.27 -14.41
N PHE A 107 -3.42 -0.63 -14.23
CA PHE A 107 -4.40 -0.99 -15.25
C PHE A 107 -5.81 -1.07 -14.67
N TRP A 108 -6.79 -0.78 -15.52
CA TRP A 108 -8.20 -0.66 -15.14
C TRP A 108 -8.98 -1.91 -15.53
N PHE A 109 -9.91 -2.32 -14.67
CA PHE A 109 -10.76 -3.48 -14.90
C PHE A 109 -11.94 -3.07 -15.80
N ASN A 110 -11.67 -2.97 -17.09
CA ASN A 110 -12.61 -2.70 -18.18
C ASN A 110 -12.05 -3.23 -19.52
N ASP A 111 -12.76 -3.01 -20.63
CA ASP A 111 -12.34 -3.44 -21.98
C ASP A 111 -11.13 -2.64 -22.54
N HIS A 112 -10.77 -1.53 -21.90
CA HIS A 112 -9.69 -0.62 -22.27
C HIS A 112 -8.73 -0.38 -21.09
N PRO A 113 -7.90 -1.38 -20.71
CA PRO A 113 -7.21 -1.42 -19.41
C PRO A 113 -6.17 -0.31 -19.18
N LEU A 114 -5.87 0.52 -20.20
CA LEU A 114 -4.98 1.67 -20.08
C LEU A 114 -5.74 2.99 -19.88
N THR A 115 -7.06 2.94 -19.78
CA THR A 115 -7.93 4.10 -19.61
C THR A 115 -8.85 3.88 -18.41
N ILE A 116 -8.86 4.86 -17.50
CA ILE A 116 -9.72 4.80 -16.32
C ILE A 116 -11.20 4.74 -16.73
N GLY A 117 -11.94 3.86 -16.08
CA GLY A 117 -13.37 3.71 -16.31
C GLY A 117 -13.97 2.51 -15.60
N ALA A 118 -15.21 2.67 -15.14
CA ALA A 118 -16.01 1.58 -14.59
C ALA A 118 -16.60 0.71 -15.72
N ALA A 119 -16.75 -0.59 -15.47
CA ALA A 119 -17.31 -1.54 -16.43
C ALA A 119 -18.21 -2.58 -15.76
N TRP A 120 -18.98 -3.30 -16.56
CA TRP A 120 -19.82 -4.45 -16.15
C TRP A 120 -20.75 -4.17 -14.95
N GLY A 121 -21.27 -2.93 -14.88
CA GLY A 121 -22.18 -2.51 -13.80
C GLY A 121 -21.49 -1.99 -12.53
N ALA A 122 -20.16 -1.87 -12.52
CA ALA A 122 -19.45 -1.23 -11.42
C ALA A 122 -19.82 0.27 -11.31
N LYS A 123 -20.01 0.75 -10.07
CA LYS A 123 -20.31 2.17 -9.80
C LYS A 123 -19.08 3.08 -9.88
N HIS A 124 -17.91 2.52 -9.55
CA HIS A 124 -16.63 3.23 -9.51
C HIS A 124 -15.60 2.42 -10.29
N SER A 125 -14.63 3.13 -10.85
CA SER A 125 -13.48 2.54 -11.53
C SER A 125 -12.70 1.64 -10.57
N ARG A 126 -12.18 0.54 -11.08
CA ARG A 126 -11.35 -0.41 -10.32
C ARG A 126 -10.03 -0.57 -11.06
N GLY A 127 -8.92 -0.33 -10.37
CA GLY A 127 -7.58 -0.45 -10.94
C GLY A 127 -6.64 -1.19 -10.02
N CYS A 128 -5.61 -1.80 -10.61
CA CYS A 128 -4.51 -2.48 -9.92
C CYS A 128 -3.17 -2.00 -10.49
#